data_AF-B6VX91-F1
#
_entry.id   AF-B6VX91-F1
#
_cell.length_a   1.000
_cell.length_b   1.000
_cell.length_c   1.000
_cell.angle_alpha   90.00
_cell.angle_beta   90.00
_cell.angle_gamma   90.00
#
_symmetry.space_group_name_H-M   'P 1'
#
loop_
_entity.id
_entity.type
_entity.pdbx_description
1 polymer ?
#
loop_
_entity_poly.entity_id
_entity_poly.type
_entity_poly.pdbx_seq_one_letter_code
_entity_poly.pdbx_strand_id
1 'polypeptide(L)'
;MNQGRIIVITGSPGTGKTTTASIVAKESDMDKSVHMHTDDFFHYLSKGAIPPHLPESNEQNLVVIEAFLEAAKRYARGGYDVIVDGIVGPWFLEPWKALVREHYEVHYIILRAS
;
A
#
# COMPACT_ATOMS: atom_id res chain seq x y z
N MET A 1 20.77 -11.02 -3.26
CA MET A 1 19.55 -10.64 -3.98
C MET A 1 19.33 -9.16 -3.73
N ASN A 2 19.10 -8.36 -4.76
CA ASN A 2 18.78 -6.95 -4.54
C ASN A 2 17.43 -6.85 -3.81
N GLN A 3 17.36 -5.93 -2.85
CA GLN A 3 16.12 -5.59 -2.18
C GLN A 3 15.15 -5.01 -3.22
N GLY A 4 13.89 -5.41 -3.15
CA GLY A 4 12.82 -4.86 -3.97
C GLY A 4 12.45 -3.43 -3.55
N ARG A 5 11.62 -2.79 -4.35
CA ARG A 5 11.10 -1.44 -4.08
C ARG A 5 9.61 -1.48 -3.76
N ILE A 6 9.11 -0.42 -3.16
CA ILE A 6 7.71 -0.23 -2.81
C ILE A 6 7.18 0.99 -3.56
N ILE A 7 6.09 0.83 -4.30
CA ILE A 7 5.41 1.88 -5.04
C ILE A 7 4.00 2.02 -4.46
N VAL A 8 3.74 3.10 -3.75
CA VAL A 8 2.42 3.45 -3.24
C VAL A 8 1.67 4.26 -4.30
N ILE A 9 0.61 3.68 -4.85
CA ILE A 9 -0.31 4.34 -5.77
C ILE A 9 -1.57 4.68 -5.00
N THR A 10 -1.76 5.98 -4.77
CA THR A 10 -2.88 6.50 -4.00
C THR A 10 -3.65 7.60 -4.73
N GLY A 11 -4.70 8.14 -4.12
CA GLY A 11 -5.64 9.07 -4.73
C GLY A 11 -7.10 8.76 -4.38
N SER A 12 -7.98 9.70 -4.71
CA SER A 12 -9.42 9.57 -4.44
C SER A 12 -10.04 8.33 -5.13
N PRO A 13 -11.16 7.80 -4.63
CA PRO A 13 -11.92 6.79 -5.36
C PRO A 13 -12.23 7.25 -6.81
N GLY A 14 -12.14 6.33 -7.77
CA GLY A 14 -12.42 6.62 -9.19
C GLY A 14 -11.25 7.22 -9.99
N THR A 15 -10.10 7.53 -9.39
CA THR A 15 -8.93 8.09 -10.12
C THR A 15 -8.12 7.06 -10.92
N GLY A 16 -8.56 5.79 -10.97
CA GLY A 16 -7.87 4.73 -11.72
C GLY A 16 -6.69 4.07 -11.01
N LYS A 17 -6.61 4.15 -9.67
CA LYS A 17 -5.56 3.50 -8.85
C LYS A 17 -5.37 2.03 -9.18
N THR A 18 -6.44 1.24 -9.05
CA THR A 18 -6.40 -0.21 -9.26
C THR A 18 -6.03 -0.59 -10.67
N THR A 19 -6.54 0.13 -11.68
CA THR A 19 -6.17 -0.09 -13.07
C THR A 19 -4.67 0.20 -13.28
N THR A 20 -4.18 1.33 -12.78
CA THR A 20 -2.77 1.73 -12.90
C THR A 20 -1.87 0.75 -12.16
N ALA A 21 -2.21 0.39 -10.93
CA ALA A 21 -1.47 -0.55 -10.09
C ALA A 21 -1.37 -1.95 -10.71
N SER A 22 -2.47 -2.46 -11.27
CA SER A 22 -2.48 -3.75 -11.96
C SER A 22 -1.57 -3.74 -13.19
N ILE A 23 -1.57 -2.66 -13.96
CA ILE A 23 -0.70 -2.52 -15.14
C ILE A 23 0.76 -2.42 -14.70
N VAL A 24 1.09 -1.55 -13.74
CA VAL A 24 2.47 -1.37 -13.23
C VAL A 24 3.02 -2.69 -12.65
N ALA A 25 2.21 -3.46 -11.93
CA ALA A 25 2.65 -4.74 -11.40
C ALA A 25 2.91 -5.77 -12.51
N LYS A 26 2.05 -5.85 -13.53
CA LYS A 26 2.20 -6.80 -14.64
C LYS A 26 3.37 -6.47 -15.56
N GLU A 27 3.59 -5.18 -15.81
CA GLU A 27 4.62 -4.67 -16.71
C GLU A 27 5.90 -4.26 -15.96
N SER A 28 6.07 -4.70 -14.70
CA SER A 28 7.27 -4.43 -13.91
C SER A 28 8.52 -4.97 -14.62
N ASP A 29 9.60 -4.20 -14.57
CA ASP A 29 10.92 -4.57 -15.10
C ASP A 29 11.73 -5.47 -14.15
N MET A 30 11.20 -5.76 -12.96
CA MET A 30 11.79 -6.65 -11.97
C MET A 30 11.34 -8.10 -12.18
N ASP A 31 12.17 -9.08 -11.76
CA ASP A 31 11.86 -10.52 -11.88
C ASP A 31 10.58 -10.95 -11.16
N LYS A 32 10.14 -10.18 -10.16
CA LYS A 32 8.97 -10.48 -9.31
C LYS A 32 8.24 -9.19 -8.99
N SER A 33 6.92 -9.24 -9.01
CA SER A 33 6.08 -8.12 -8.60
C SER A 33 4.87 -8.62 -7.80
N VAL A 34 4.26 -7.71 -7.04
CA VAL A 34 3.01 -7.96 -6.34
C VAL A 34 2.10 -6.74 -6.45
N HIS A 35 0.86 -6.95 -6.89
CA HIS A 35 -0.21 -5.96 -6.77
C HIS A 35 -0.89 -6.19 -5.41
N MET A 36 -0.62 -5.30 -4.47
CA MET A 36 -1.17 -5.33 -3.12
C MET A 36 -2.38 -4.41 -3.03
N HIS A 37 -3.57 -4.96 -3.25
CA HIS A 37 -4.84 -4.26 -3.07
C HIS A 37 -5.15 -4.13 -1.57
N THR A 38 -4.88 -2.96 -0.98
CA THR A 38 -4.93 -2.81 0.49
C THR A 38 -6.35 -2.83 1.06
N ASP A 39 -7.36 -2.53 0.24
CA ASP A 39 -8.77 -2.58 0.65
C ASP A 39 -9.18 -4.00 1.09
N ASP A 40 -8.50 -5.04 0.59
CA ASP A 40 -8.74 -6.42 0.99
C ASP A 40 -8.39 -6.67 2.47
N PHE A 41 -7.41 -5.95 3.03
CA PHE A 41 -7.06 -6.09 4.44
C PHE A 41 -8.20 -5.60 5.35
N PHE A 42 -8.96 -4.60 4.92
CA PHE A 42 -10.17 -4.18 5.62
C PHE A 42 -11.29 -5.22 5.46
N HIS A 43 -11.41 -5.86 4.29
CA HIS A 43 -12.37 -6.93 4.05
C HIS A 43 -12.08 -8.22 4.83
N TYR A 44 -10.85 -8.44 5.29
CA TYR A 44 -10.51 -9.58 6.15
C TYR A 44 -11.08 -9.47 7.57
N LEU A 45 -11.43 -8.25 8.02
CA LEU A 45 -12.01 -8.03 9.33
C LEU A 45 -13.40 -8.69 9.42
N SER A 46 -13.50 -9.77 10.20
CA SER A 46 -14.71 -10.59 10.26
C SER A 46 -15.68 -10.19 11.38
N LYS A 47 -15.17 -9.76 12.54
CA LYS A 47 -15.97 -9.41 13.72
C LYS A 47 -15.45 -8.13 14.35
N GLY A 48 -16.36 -7.21 14.66
CA GLY A 48 -16.00 -5.92 15.25
C GLY A 48 -15.45 -4.91 14.24
N ALA A 49 -15.61 -5.17 12.93
CA ALA A 49 -15.18 -4.25 11.89
C ALA A 49 -15.97 -2.93 11.96
N ILE A 50 -15.25 -1.83 12.14
CA ILE A 50 -15.78 -0.46 12.08
C ILE A 50 -15.49 0.08 10.68
N PRO A 51 -16.46 0.67 9.97
CA PRO A 51 -16.18 1.31 8.69
C PRO A 51 -15.01 2.31 8.77
N PRO A 52 -14.01 2.23 7.88
CA PRO A 52 -12.71 2.91 8.06
C PRO A 52 -12.77 4.44 7.93
N HIS A 53 -13.92 5.00 7.53
CA HIS A 53 -14.15 6.45 7.45
C HIS A 53 -14.72 7.03 8.75
N LEU A 54 -15.09 6.20 9.74
CA LEU A 54 -15.64 6.66 11.01
C LEU A 54 -14.52 7.02 11.99
N PRO A 55 -14.68 8.05 12.84
CA PRO A 55 -13.67 8.44 13.82
C PRO A 55 -13.24 7.31 14.77
N GLU A 56 -14.17 6.42 15.14
CA GLU A 56 -13.94 5.28 16.03
C GLU A 56 -13.04 4.21 15.42
N SER A 57 -12.86 4.22 14.09
CA SER A 57 -12.03 3.25 13.37
C SER A 57 -10.54 3.52 13.46
N ASN A 58 -10.09 4.62 14.08
CA ASN A 58 -8.67 5.03 14.08
C ASN A 58 -7.71 3.93 14.57
N GLU A 59 -8.02 3.27 15.70
CA GLU A 59 -7.19 2.17 16.22
C GLU A 59 -7.20 0.97 15.29
N GLN A 60 -8.37 0.59 14.76
CA GLN A 60 -8.49 -0.48 13.77
C GLN A 60 -7.70 -0.18 12.50
N ASN A 61 -7.82 1.04 11.97
CA ASN A 61 -7.15 1.48 10.75
C ASN A 61 -5.63 1.43 10.92
N LEU A 62 -5.11 1.83 12.09
CA LEU A 62 -3.69 1.68 12.41
C LEU A 62 -3.24 0.23 12.32
N VAL A 63 -3.97 -0.70 12.95
CA VAL A 63 -3.65 -2.14 12.90
C VAL A 63 -3.67 -2.67 11.47
N VAL A 64 -4.69 -2.32 10.68
CA VAL A 64 -4.81 -2.74 9.28
C VAL A 64 -3.66 -2.19 8.43
N ILE A 65 -3.29 -0.93 8.63
CA ILE A 65 -2.19 -0.28 7.92
C ILE A 65 -0.85 -0.92 8.27
N GLU A 66 -0.58 -1.16 9.54
CA GLU A 66 0.62 -1.88 9.98
C GLU A 66 0.70 -3.29 9.39
N ALA A 67 -0.44 -3.99 9.29
CA ALA A 67 -0.48 -5.33 8.70
C ALA A 67 -0.05 -5.35 7.22
N PHE A 68 -0.61 -4.47 6.37
CA PHE A 68 -0.17 -4.43 4.97
C PHE A 68 1.22 -3.81 4.81
N LEU A 69 1.66 -2.93 5.71
CA LEU A 69 3.00 -2.37 5.71
C LEU A 69 4.04 -3.49 5.93
N GLU A 70 3.81 -4.36 6.91
CA GLU A 70 4.69 -5.52 7.16
C GLU A 70 4.66 -6.55 6.03
N ALA A 71 3.51 -6.74 5.39
CA ALA A 71 3.43 -7.53 4.16
C ALA A 71 4.29 -6.91 3.04
N ALA A 72 4.17 -5.59 2.81
CA ALA A 72 4.95 -4.88 1.79
C ALA A 72 6.46 -5.00 2.05
N LYS A 73 6.89 -4.79 3.30
CA LYS A 73 8.29 -5.01 3.72
C LYS A 73 8.75 -6.43 3.42
N ARG A 74 7.92 -7.44 3.73
CA ARG A 74 8.27 -8.84 3.52
C ARG A 74 8.46 -9.17 2.04
N TYR A 75 7.62 -8.64 1.15
CA TYR A 75 7.76 -8.79 -0.29
C TYR A 75 8.99 -8.05 -0.83
N ALA A 76 9.20 -6.80 -0.41
CA ALA A 76 10.39 -6.03 -0.81
C ALA A 76 11.69 -6.72 -0.39
N ARG A 77 11.79 -7.24 0.85
CA ARG A 77 12.94 -8.08 1.29
C ARG A 77 13.09 -9.36 0.46
N GLY A 78 12.02 -9.85 -0.14
CA GLY A 78 12.02 -10.99 -1.08
C GLY A 78 12.43 -10.64 -2.51
N GLY A 79 12.75 -9.37 -2.79
CA GLY A 79 13.14 -8.88 -4.12
C GLY A 79 11.96 -8.57 -5.06
N TYR A 80 10.75 -8.34 -4.53
CA TYR A 80 9.58 -8.00 -5.33
C TYR A 80 9.47 -6.50 -5.58
N ASP A 81 8.98 -6.09 -6.75
CA ASP A 81 8.37 -4.78 -6.97
C ASP A 81 6.99 -4.77 -6.32
N VAL A 82 6.84 -4.04 -5.22
CA VAL A 82 5.61 -4.04 -4.41
C VAL A 82 4.74 -2.85 -4.79
N ILE A 83 3.64 -3.10 -5.48
CA ILE A 83 2.71 -2.05 -5.92
C ILE A 83 1.55 -2.03 -4.93
N VAL A 84 1.59 -1.07 -4.02
CA VAL A 84 0.55 -0.84 -3.01
C VAL A 84 -0.55 0.01 -3.61
N ASP A 85 -1.73 -0.57 -3.75
CA ASP A 85 -2.94 0.04 -4.32
C ASP A 85 -3.93 0.32 -3.19
N GLY A 86 -4.04 1.58 -2.79
CA GLY A 86 -4.79 1.96 -1.60
C GLY A 86 -4.90 3.46 -1.35
N ILE A 87 -5.81 3.84 -0.44
CA ILE A 87 -5.90 5.22 0.06
C ILE A 87 -4.91 5.38 1.23
N VAL A 88 -3.76 5.96 0.93
CA VAL A 88 -2.73 6.36 1.89
C VAL A 88 -2.68 7.87 1.90
N GLY A 89 -3.49 8.49 2.75
CA GLY A 89 -3.50 9.95 2.88
C GLY A 89 -2.29 10.49 3.65
N PRO A 90 -2.06 11.81 3.64
CA PRO A 90 -0.98 12.45 4.40
C PRO A 90 -0.97 12.09 5.90
N TRP A 91 -2.15 11.80 6.47
CA TRP A 91 -2.33 11.40 7.86
C TRP A 91 -1.77 10.00 8.20
N PHE A 92 -1.44 9.19 7.19
CA PHE A 92 -0.78 7.89 7.35
C PHE A 92 0.54 7.80 6.57
N LEU A 93 1.19 8.93 6.32
CA LEU A 93 2.46 8.94 5.59
C LEU A 93 3.66 8.56 6.47
N GLU A 94 3.56 8.73 7.79
CA GLU A 94 4.69 8.50 8.71
C GLU A 94 5.22 7.05 8.73
N PRO A 95 4.38 5.99 8.70
CA PRO A 95 4.88 4.62 8.59
C PRO A 95 5.72 4.37 7.32
N TRP A 96 5.36 4.98 6.19
CA TRP A 96 6.13 4.88 4.94
C TRP A 96 7.45 5.65 5.02
N LYS A 97 7.46 6.82 5.65
CA LYS A 97 8.70 7.57 5.92
C LYS A 97 9.64 6.79 6.85
N ALA A 98 9.09 6.04 7.81
CA ALA A 98 9.89 5.16 8.66
C ALA A 98 10.59 4.07 7.83
N LEU A 99 9.94 3.49 6.82
CA LEU A 99 10.58 2.53 5.92
C LEU A 99 11.75 3.13 5.15
N VAL A 100 11.64 4.38 4.69
CA VAL A 100 12.76 5.06 4.03
C VAL A 100 13.96 5.18 4.98
N ARG A 101 13.71 5.48 6.27
CA ARG A 101 14.76 5.50 7.31
C ARG A 101 15.34 4.10 7.59
N GLU A 102 14.56 3.05 7.37
CA GLU A 102 15.01 1.64 7.39
C GLU A 102 15.67 1.19 6.07
N HIS A 103 15.98 2.13 5.14
CA HIS A 103 16.62 1.87 3.85
C HIS A 103 15.78 1.10 2.82
N TYR A 104 14.45 1.14 2.91
CA TYR A 104 13.59 0.71 1.81
C TYR A 104 13.48 1.81 0.75
N GLU A 105 13.49 1.41 -0.53
CA GLU A 105 13.13 2.28 -1.63
C GLU A 105 11.59 2.40 -1.69
N VAL A 106 11.07 3.62 -1.49
CA VAL A 106 9.63 3.90 -1.47
C VAL A 106 9.31 5.05 -2.44
N HIS A 107 8.41 4.80 -3.37
CA HIS A 107 7.82 5.79 -4.27
C HIS A 107 6.38 6.07 -3.85
N TYR A 108 5.98 7.33 -3.78
CA TYR A 108 4.62 7.73 -3.39
C TYR A 108 3.99 8.57 -4.48
N ILE A 109 2.97 8.02 -5.14
CA ILE A 109 2.33 8.56 -6.35
C ILE A 109 0.86 8.83 -6.03
N ILE A 110 0.41 10.06 -6.27
CA ILE A 110 -0.99 10.47 -6.09
C ILE A 110 -1.63 10.63 -7.47
N LEU A 111 -2.62 9.79 -7.78
CA LEU A 111 -3.45 9.93 -8.97
C LEU A 111 -4.57 10.95 -8.72
N ARG A 112 -4.71 11.88 -9.65
CA ARG A 112 -5.74 12.93 -9.66
C ARG A 112 -6.45 12.92 -11.00
N ALA A 113 -7.77 12.80 -10.98
CA ALA A 113 -8.59 12.98 -12.18
C ALA A 113 -8.63 14.47 -12.57
N SER A 114 -8.68 14.75 -13.88
CA SER A 114 -8.75 16.09 -14.47
C SER A 114 -10.09 16.35 -15.11
#